data_AF-A0A1H3TLP3-F1
#
_entry.id   AF-A0A1H3TLP3-F1
#
_cell.length_a   1.000
_cell.length_b   1.000
_cell.length_c   1.000
_cell.angle_alpha   90.00
_cell.angle_beta   90.00
_cell.angle_gamma   90.00
#
_symmetry.space_group_name_H-M   'P 1'
#
loop_
_entity.id
_entity.type
_entity.pdbx_description
1 polymer ?
#
loop_
_entity_poly.entity_id
_entity_poly.type
_entity_poly.pdbx_seq_one_letter_code
_entity_poly.pdbx_strand_id
1 'polypeptide(L)'
;MGKSMYDKEAKDRQYSTRYHTLGTSSGVRRLLRDYHTLKERRYKGDYVACDILTDLETAISLARLTTRQSETLGLIYFKDFTQKKAAERLGLRQDTISRHEKAAIQKVGAVYQFWTDVSEGY
;
A
#
# COMPACT_ATOMS: atom_id res chain seq x y z
N MET A 1 -2.27 19.26 32.63
CA MET A 1 -2.68 19.06 31.23
C MET A 1 -1.48 19.33 30.33
N GLY A 2 -0.66 18.32 30.04
CA GLY A 2 0.46 18.43 29.10
C GLY A 2 0.21 17.47 27.96
N LYS A 3 -0.36 17.94 26.84
CA LYS A 3 -0.39 17.15 25.61
C LYS A 3 1.03 17.17 25.04
N SER A 4 1.78 16.15 25.46
CA SER A 4 3.16 15.82 25.12
C SER A 4 3.51 16.17 23.67
N MET A 5 4.34 17.22 23.48
CA MET A 5 5.04 17.42 22.20
C MET A 5 5.95 16.23 21.88
N TYR A 6 6.48 15.58 22.92
CA TYR A 6 7.35 14.42 22.82
C TYR A 6 6.67 13.21 22.15
N ASP A 7 5.39 12.98 22.45
CA ASP A 7 4.61 11.89 21.84
C ASP A 7 4.29 12.15 20.37
N LYS A 8 4.18 13.42 19.95
CA LYS A 8 4.02 13.77 18.53
C LYS A 8 5.32 13.51 17.80
N GLU A 9 6.44 14.04 18.30
CA GLU A 9 7.75 13.85 17.66
C GLU A 9 8.17 12.38 17.58
N ALA A 10 7.89 11.59 18.62
CA ALA A 10 8.17 10.15 18.59
C ALA A 10 7.31 9.41 17.55
N LYS A 11 6.02 9.76 17.44
CA LYS A 11 5.13 9.21 16.42
C LYS A 11 5.54 9.64 15.01
N ASP A 12 5.89 10.90 14.81
CA ASP A 12 6.29 11.46 13.53
C ASP A 12 7.58 10.78 13.02
N ARG A 13 8.59 10.60 13.88
CA ARG A 13 9.82 9.84 13.54
C ARG A 13 9.55 8.37 13.25
N GLN A 14 8.60 7.77 13.99
CA GLN A 14 8.19 6.38 13.76
C GLN A 14 7.50 6.23 12.40
N TYR A 15 6.67 7.20 11.98
CA TYR A 15 6.03 7.20 10.66
C TYR A 15 7.04 7.40 9.51
N SER A 16 7.93 8.39 9.60
CA SER A 16 8.99 8.60 8.59
C SER A 16 9.84 7.34 8.40
N THR A 17 10.33 6.74 9.48
CA THR A 17 11.13 5.50 9.42
C THR A 17 10.36 4.32 8.82
N ARG A 18 9.07 4.19 9.17
CA ARG A 18 8.22 3.08 8.73
C ARG A 18 7.85 3.16 7.25
N TYR A 19 7.69 4.36 6.69
CA TYR A 19 7.20 4.57 5.33
C TYR A 19 8.25 4.96 4.30
N HIS A 20 9.46 5.33 4.69
CA HIS A 20 10.52 5.76 3.77
C HIS A 20 10.73 4.79 2.59
N THR A 21 10.69 3.47 2.83
CA THR A 21 10.83 2.48 1.75
C THR A 21 9.54 2.25 0.94
N LEU A 22 8.38 2.56 1.54
CA LEU A 22 7.04 2.41 0.96
C LEU A 22 6.63 3.60 0.08
N GLY A 23 7.33 4.74 0.15
CA GLY A 23 7.22 5.83 -0.84
C GLY A 23 7.64 5.42 -2.26
N THR A 24 8.34 4.29 -2.40
CA THR A 24 8.79 3.76 -3.70
C THR A 24 7.83 2.70 -4.25
N SER A 25 7.75 2.62 -5.59
CA SER A 25 6.96 1.56 -6.25
C SER A 25 7.43 0.14 -5.88
N SER A 26 8.72 -0.02 -5.61
CA SER A 26 9.28 -1.32 -5.21
C SER A 26 8.83 -1.73 -3.81
N GLY A 27 8.79 -0.78 -2.86
CA GLY A 27 8.31 -1.01 -1.50
C GLY A 27 6.83 -1.37 -1.48
N VAL A 28 5.99 -0.60 -2.18
CA VAL A 28 4.55 -0.92 -2.29
C VAL A 28 4.34 -2.29 -2.93
N ARG A 29 5.07 -2.61 -4.01
CA ARG A 29 4.96 -3.93 -4.65
C ARG A 29 5.31 -5.06 -3.68
N ARG A 30 6.37 -4.90 -2.88
CA ARG A 30 6.74 -5.88 -1.85
C ARG A 30 5.64 -6.04 -0.81
N LEU A 31 5.13 -4.92 -0.29
CA LEU A 31 4.03 -4.91 0.69
C LEU A 31 2.77 -5.61 0.16
N LEU A 32 2.39 -5.34 -1.09
CA LEU A 32 1.25 -5.99 -1.72
C LEU A 32 1.44 -7.50 -1.91
N ARG A 33 2.66 -7.97 -2.19
CA ARG A 33 2.96 -9.41 -2.26
C ARG A 33 2.86 -10.09 -0.90
N ASP A 34 3.24 -9.39 0.16
CA ASP A 34 3.19 -9.90 1.53
C ASP A 34 1.77 -9.83 2.13
N TYR A 35 0.78 -9.31 1.40
CA TYR A 35 -0.60 -9.11 1.88
C TYR A 35 -1.19 -10.35 2.56
N HIS A 36 -1.10 -11.52 1.92
CA HIS A 36 -1.66 -12.76 2.48
C HIS A 36 -0.93 -13.20 3.75
N THR A 37 0.40 -13.05 3.79
CA THR A 37 1.20 -13.35 4.98
C THR A 37 0.85 -12.40 6.13
N LEU A 38 0.68 -11.11 5.86
CA LEU A 38 0.24 -10.13 6.86
C LEU A 38 -1.17 -10.41 7.34
N LYS A 39 -2.06 -10.85 6.46
CA LYS A 39 -3.43 -11.22 6.81
C LYS A 39 -3.47 -12.42 7.76
N GLU A 40 -2.66 -13.44 7.50
CA GLU A 40 -2.49 -14.58 8.42
C GLU A 40 -1.92 -14.16 9.78
N ARG A 41 -0.91 -13.29 9.79
CA ARG A 41 -0.33 -12.75 11.03
C ARG A 41 -1.37 -11.98 11.85
N ARG A 42 -2.19 -11.14 11.19
CA ARG A 42 -3.33 -10.45 11.83
C ARG A 42 -4.30 -11.43 12.50
N TYR A 43 -4.63 -12.55 11.84
CA TYR A 43 -5.49 -13.57 12.47
C TYR A 43 -4.85 -14.25 13.69
N LYS A 44 -3.52 -14.27 13.78
CA LYS A 44 -2.76 -14.77 14.93
C LYS A 44 -2.59 -13.73 16.05
N GLY A 45 -3.23 -12.56 15.94
CA GLY A 45 -3.17 -11.50 16.95
C GLY A 45 -1.97 -10.56 16.81
N ASP A 46 -1.28 -10.56 15.66
CA ASP A 46 -0.20 -9.62 15.40
C ASP A 46 -0.75 -8.21 15.11
N TYR A 47 -0.73 -7.35 16.12
CA TYR A 47 -1.19 -5.95 16.02
C TYR A 47 -0.37 -5.12 15.03
N VAL A 48 0.92 -5.42 14.85
CA VAL A 48 1.74 -4.71 13.85
C VAL A 48 1.24 -5.04 12.44
N ALA A 49 0.89 -6.31 12.18
CA ALA A 49 0.29 -6.70 10.92
C ALA A 49 -1.10 -6.07 10.70
N CYS A 50 -1.89 -5.89 11.76
CA CYS A 50 -3.15 -5.14 11.69
C CYS A 50 -2.91 -3.70 11.21
N ASP A 51 -2.01 -2.98 11.88
CA ASP A 51 -1.70 -1.59 11.53
C ASP A 51 -1.24 -1.48 10.08
N ILE A 52 -0.29 -2.31 9.65
CA ILE A 52 0.24 -2.30 8.28
C ILE A 52 -0.88 -2.51 7.24
N LEU A 53 -1.82 -3.44 7.50
CA LEU A 53 -2.94 -3.69 6.61
C LEU A 53 -3.92 -2.52 6.58
N THR A 54 -4.21 -1.91 7.73
CA THR A 54 -5.05 -0.70 7.82
C THR A 54 -4.42 0.48 7.10
N ASP A 55 -3.10 0.66 7.23
CA ASP A 55 -2.33 1.68 6.53
C ASP A 55 -2.40 1.46 5.01
N LEU A 56 -2.26 0.22 4.55
CA LEU A 56 -2.36 -0.15 3.13
C LEU A 56 -3.76 0.08 2.57
N GLU A 57 -4.81 -0.33 3.29
CA GLU A 57 -6.20 -0.08 2.89
C GLU A 57 -6.48 1.43 2.77
N THR A 58 -6.00 2.20 3.75
CA THR A 58 -6.11 3.66 3.73
C THR A 58 -5.36 4.27 2.54
N ALA A 59 -4.13 3.82 2.29
CA ALA A 59 -3.32 4.31 1.17
C ALA A 59 -3.98 4.01 -0.18
N ILE A 60 -4.55 2.81 -0.37
CA ILE A 60 -5.29 2.43 -1.59
C ILE A 60 -6.54 3.31 -1.77
N SER A 61 -7.27 3.57 -0.69
CA SER A 61 -8.46 4.46 -0.71
C SER A 61 -8.11 5.89 -1.13
N LEU A 62 -7.01 6.43 -0.61
CA LEU A 62 -6.54 7.79 -0.91
C LEU A 62 -5.85 7.91 -2.28
N ALA A 63 -5.35 6.82 -2.85
CA ALA A 63 -4.58 6.81 -4.09
C ALA A 63 -5.39 7.20 -5.34
N ARG A 64 -6.72 7.37 -5.23
CA ARG A 64 -7.61 7.74 -6.35
C ARG A 64 -7.37 6.87 -7.59
N LEU A 65 -7.36 5.56 -7.36
CA LEU A 65 -7.22 4.57 -8.42
C LEU A 65 -8.43 4.63 -9.35
N THR A 66 -8.21 4.46 -10.66
CA THR A 66 -9.33 4.23 -11.59
C THR A 66 -9.90 2.84 -11.35
N THR A 67 -11.14 2.60 -11.78
CA THR A 67 -11.78 1.27 -11.66
C THR A 67 -10.87 0.15 -12.17
N ARG A 68 -10.26 0.34 -13.36
CA ARG A 68 -9.35 -0.65 -13.95
C ARG A 68 -8.06 -0.87 -13.16
N GLN A 69 -7.53 0.19 -12.53
CA GLN A 69 -6.36 0.09 -11.64
C GLN A 69 -6.69 -0.72 -10.38
N SER A 70 -7.83 -0.42 -9.75
CA SER A 70 -8.31 -1.14 -8.56
C SER A 70 -8.62 -2.60 -8.86
N GLU A 71 -9.32 -2.89 -9.97
CA GLU A 71 -9.61 -4.25 -10.40
C GLU A 71 -8.33 -5.05 -10.68
N THR A 72 -7.36 -4.44 -11.38
CA THR A 72 -6.07 -5.07 -11.66
C THR A 72 -5.33 -5.42 -10.38
N LEU A 73 -5.24 -4.47 -9.44
CA LEU A 73 -4.55 -4.65 -8.18
C LEU A 73 -5.23 -5.73 -7.32
N GLY A 74 -6.56 -5.70 -7.25
CA GLY A 74 -7.34 -6.70 -6.51
C GLY A 74 -7.23 -8.11 -7.07
N LEU A 75 -7.23 -8.28 -8.40
CA LEU A 75 -7.03 -9.58 -9.01
C LEU A 75 -5.63 -10.13 -8.76
N ILE A 76 -4.59 -9.30 -8.92
CA ILE A 76 -3.21 -9.77 -8.80
C ILE A 76 -2.82 -10.06 -7.35
N TYR A 77 -3.12 -9.14 -6.43
CA TYR A 77 -2.56 -9.20 -5.07
C TYR A 77 -3.52 -9.73 -4.00
N PHE A 78 -4.84 -9.69 -4.23
CA PHE A 78 -5.84 -10.18 -3.25
C PHE A 78 -6.52 -11.48 -3.69
N LYS A 79 -6.42 -11.83 -4.98
CA LYS A 79 -6.93 -13.08 -5.55
C LYS A 79 -5.82 -13.98 -6.10
N ASP A 80 -4.55 -13.58 -5.95
CA ASP A 80 -3.36 -14.30 -6.41
C ASP A 80 -3.41 -14.67 -7.91
N PHE A 81 -3.99 -13.81 -8.76
CA PHE A 81 -3.96 -14.05 -10.20
C PHE A 81 -2.63 -13.60 -10.80
N THR A 82 -2.14 -14.36 -11.77
CA THR A 82 -1.09 -13.87 -12.65
C THR A 82 -1.62 -12.71 -13.51
N GLN A 83 -0.74 -11.83 -14.00
CA GLN A 83 -1.13 -10.77 -14.94
C GLN A 83 -1.88 -11.33 -16.15
N LYS A 84 -1.47 -12.51 -16.65
CA LYS A 84 -2.14 -13.19 -17.78
C LYS A 84 -3.59 -13.54 -17.41
N LYS A 85 -3.82 -14.17 -16.26
CA LYS A 85 -5.16 -14.53 -15.80
C LYS A 85 -6.02 -13.30 -15.49
N ALA A 86 -5.42 -12.24 -14.96
CA ALA A 86 -6.10 -10.96 -14.77
C ALA A 86 -6.51 -10.32 -16.11
N ALA A 87 -5.64 -10.39 -17.12
CA ALA A 87 -5.92 -9.90 -18.48
C ALA A 87 -7.11 -10.65 -19.10
N GLU A 88 -7.10 -11.98 -19.02
CA GLU A 88 -8.21 -12.84 -19.47
C GLU A 88 -9.52 -12.47 -18.74
N ARG A 89 -9.46 -12.32 -17.41
CA ARG A 89 -10.64 -12.00 -16.58
C ARG A 89 -11.26 -10.63 -16.87
N LEU A 90 -10.45 -9.67 -17.32
CA LEU A 90 -10.87 -8.29 -17.62
C LEU A 90 -11.07 -8.04 -19.11
N GLY A 91 -10.78 -9.01 -19.99
CA GLY A 91 -10.86 -8.84 -21.44
C GLY A 91 -9.84 -7.83 -21.98
N LEU A 92 -8.66 -7.75 -21.35
CA LEU A 92 -7.59 -6.80 -21.70
C LEU A 92 -6.34 -7.54 -22.20
N ARG A 93 -5.43 -6.80 -22.83
CA ARG A 93 -4.08 -7.31 -23.13
C ARG A 93 -3.21 -7.30 -21.87
N GLN A 94 -2.26 -8.22 -21.79
CA GLN A 94 -1.36 -8.35 -20.63
C GLN A 94 -0.50 -7.09 -20.42
N ASP A 95 -0.08 -6.41 -21.48
CA ASP A 95 0.67 -5.15 -21.38
C ASP A 95 -0.18 -4.02 -20.81
N THR A 96 -1.48 -3.96 -21.14
CA THR A 96 -2.45 -3.06 -20.51
C THR A 96 -2.56 -3.33 -19.00
N ILE A 97 -2.64 -4.59 -18.59
CA ILE A 97 -2.61 -4.98 -17.18
C ILE A 97 -1.33 -4.51 -16.50
N SER A 98 -0.17 -4.73 -17.12
CA SER A 98 1.12 -4.28 -16.57
C SER A 98 1.17 -2.76 -16.38
N ARG A 99 0.57 -1.98 -17.30
CA ARG A 99 0.48 -0.51 -17.18
C ARG A 99 -0.46 -0.09 -16.06
N HIS A 100 -1.63 -0.73 -15.95
CA HIS A 100 -2.57 -0.46 -14.85
C HIS A 100 -1.98 -0.79 -13.49
N GLU A 101 -1.31 -1.94 -13.37
CA GLU A 101 -0.63 -2.35 -12.15
C GLU A 101 0.46 -1.35 -11.75
N LYS A 102 1.34 -0.98 -12.69
CA LYS A 102 2.43 -0.01 -12.43
C LYS A 102 1.87 1.35 -11.99
N ALA A 103 0.85 1.85 -12.68
CA ALA A 103 0.22 3.12 -12.34
C ALA A 103 -0.47 3.08 -10.97
N ALA A 104 -1.13 1.96 -10.64
CA ALA A 104 -1.76 1.79 -9.34
C ALA A 104 -0.72 1.79 -8.20
N ILE A 105 0.36 1.02 -8.36
CA ILE A 105 1.47 0.96 -7.40
C ILE A 105 2.12 2.33 -7.21
N GLN A 106 2.34 3.08 -8.28
CA GLN A 106 2.91 4.44 -8.21
C GLN A 106 2.00 5.39 -7.43
N LYS A 107 0.69 5.35 -7.67
CA LYS A 107 -0.28 6.20 -6.95
C LYS A 107 -0.35 5.85 -5.47
N VAL A 108 -0.33 4.57 -5.12
CA VAL A 108 -0.29 4.13 -3.71
C VAL A 108 1.03 4.56 -3.05
N GLY A 109 2.16 4.42 -3.75
CA GLY A 109 3.46 4.89 -3.27
C GLY A 109 3.50 6.38 -3.01
N ALA A 110 2.86 7.18 -3.87
CA ALA A 110 2.76 8.63 -3.67
C ALA A 110 2.01 9.00 -2.37
N VAL A 111 1.05 8.19 -1.91
CA VAL A 111 0.39 8.42 -0.62
C VAL A 111 1.34 8.17 0.54
N TYR A 112 2.12 7.08 0.49
CA TYR A 112 3.14 6.82 1.50
C TYR A 112 4.27 7.85 1.51
N GLN A 113 4.68 8.33 0.32
CA GLN A 113 5.64 9.41 0.21
C GLN A 113 5.08 10.69 0.86
N PHE A 114 3.84 11.05 0.55
CA PHE A 114 3.19 12.20 1.18
C PHE A 114 3.12 12.07 2.71
N TRP A 115 2.80 10.90 3.25
CA TRP A 115 2.83 10.69 4.70
C TRP A 115 4.24 10.82 5.29
N THR A 116 5.26 10.41 4.54
CA THR A 116 6.67 10.60 4.92
C THR A 116 7.02 12.09 4.94
N ASP A 117 6.72 12.81 3.86
CA ASP A 117 7.01 14.24 3.71
C ASP A 117 6.29 15.10 4.77
N VAL A 118 5.01 14.80 5.04
CA VAL A 118 4.23 15.49 6.08
C VAL A 118 4.75 15.18 7.48
N SER A 119 5.32 13.99 7.70
CA SER A 119 5.95 13.66 8.98
C SER A 119 7.33 14.31 9.17
N GLU A 120 8.00 14.72 8.08
CA GLU A 120 9.33 15.35 8.10
C GLU A 120 9.27 16.88 8.08
N GLY A 121 8.17 17.46 7.58
CA GLY A 121 7.92 18.91 7.58
C GLY A 121 7.44 19.43 8.93
N TYR A 122 8.38 19.76 9.82
CA TYR A 122 8.17 20.61 11.00
C TYR A 122 8.14 22.10 10.64
#